data_AF-H0TZ87-F1
#
_entry.id   AF-H0TZ87-F1
#
_cell.length_a   1.000
_cell.length_b   1.000
_cell.length_c   1.000
_cell.angle_alpha   90.00
_cell.angle_beta   90.00
_cell.angle_gamma   90.00
#
_symmetry.space_group_name_H-M   'P 1'
#
loop_
_entity.id
_entity.type
_entity.pdbx_description
1 polymer ?
#
loop_
_entity_poly.entity_id
_entity_poly.type
_entity_poly.pdbx_seq_one_letter_code
_entity_poly.pdbx_strand_id
1 'polypeptide(L)' 'MTSAAEPNGELMDIVDIAAELREIEYILQDDRLSEEARFALMGASQALRHVLAPRTWQRASQTFYRLHARPDEATSSRLH' A
#
# COMPACT_ATOMS: atom_id res chain seq x y z
N MET A 1 18.13 31.11 -28.29
CA MET A 1 17.03 30.14 -28.23
C MET A 1 17.34 29.18 -27.10
N THR A 2 16.81 29.45 -25.90
CA THR A 2 16.93 28.53 -24.76
C THR A 2 15.50 28.25 -24.33
N SER A 3 14.95 27.14 -24.81
CA SER A 3 13.63 26.67 -24.42
C SER A 3 13.75 26.20 -22.97
N ALA A 4 13.23 27.00 -22.03
CA ALA A 4 13.00 26.56 -20.67
C ALA A 4 11.98 25.41 -20.74
N ALA A 5 12.42 24.18 -20.48
CA ALA A 5 11.52 23.06 -20.29
C ALA A 5 10.68 23.37 -19.05
N GLU A 6 9.36 23.48 -19.23
CA GLU A 6 8.45 23.81 -18.13
C GLU A 6 8.45 22.67 -17.09
N PRO A 7 8.67 22.96 -15.80
CA PRO A 7 8.63 21.95 -14.73
C PRO A 7 7.19 21.53 -14.33
N ASN A 8 6.19 21.89 -15.12
CA ASN A 8 4.77 21.76 -14.74
C ASN A 8 4.18 20.35 -14.93
N GLY A 9 4.84 19.45 -15.69
CA GLY A 9 4.33 18.10 -15.96
C GLY A 9 4.36 17.17 -14.75
N GLU A 10 5.50 17.05 -14.06
CA GLU A 10 5.65 16.15 -12.90
C GLU A 10 4.80 16.56 -11.69
N LEU A 11 4.57 17.86 -11.51
CA LEU A 11 3.73 18.37 -10.41
C LEU A 11 2.25 18.04 -10.61
N MET A 12 1.78 18.02 -11.87
CA MET A 12 0.41 17.66 -12.20
C MET A 12 0.16 16.16 -11.93
N ASP A 13 1.13 15.30 -12.29
CA ASP A 13 1.06 13.86 -12.03
C ASP A 13 0.96 13.52 -10.53
N ILE A 14 1.68 14.24 -9.66
CA ILE A 14 1.64 14.01 -8.20
C ILE A 14 0.27 14.37 -7.60
N VAL A 15 -0.35 15.45 -8.08
CA VAL A 15 -1.68 15.87 -7.63
C VAL A 15 -2.74 14.84 -8.03
N ASP A 16 -2.65 14.33 -9.25
CA ASP A 16 -3.55 13.30 -9.76
C ASP A 16 -3.38 11.98 -8.98
N ILE A 17 -2.14 11.55 -8.71
CA ILE A 17 -1.85 10.37 -7.88
C ILE A 17 -2.40 10.53 -6.45
N ALA A 18 -2.33 11.72 -5.87
CA ALA A 18 -2.88 11.99 -4.54
C ALA A 18 -4.41 11.98 -4.53
N ALA A 19 -5.05 12.44 -5.60
CA ALA A 19 -6.50 12.36 -5.77
C ALA A 19 -6.98 10.91 -5.89
N GLU A 20 -6.34 10.12 -6.76
CA GLU A 20 -6.62 8.69 -6.94
C GLU A 20 -6.46 7.90 -5.63
N LEU A 21 -5.38 8.17 -4.87
CA LEU A 21 -5.19 7.55 -3.56
C LEU A 21 -6.34 7.85 -2.61
N ARG A 22 -6.81 9.10 -2.58
CA ARG A 22 -7.92 9.52 -1.71
C ARG A 22 -9.24 8.86 -2.10
N GLU A 23 -9.48 8.67 -3.39
CA GLU A 23 -10.65 7.96 -3.89
C GLU A 23 -10.61 6.48 -3.48
N ILE A 24 -9.47 5.80 -3.64
CA ILE A 24 -9.29 4.42 -3.20
C ILE A 24 -9.49 4.29 -1.68
N GLU A 25 -8.93 5.21 -0.89
CA GLU A 25 -9.11 5.24 0.57
C GLU A 25 -10.56 5.45 0.98
N TYR A 26 -11.32 6.24 0.23
CA TYR A 26 -12.76 6.41 0.43
C TYR A 26 -13.53 5.14 0.10
N ILE A 27 -13.25 4.49 -1.04
CA ILE A 27 -13.90 3.24 -1.44
C ILE A 27 -13.63 2.14 -0.41
N LEU A 28 -12.42 2.08 0.16
CA LEU A 28 -12.06 1.10 1.19
C LEU A 28 -12.90 1.19 2.47
N GLN A 29 -13.58 2.31 2.72
CA GLN A 29 -14.53 2.45 3.84
C GLN A 29 -15.90 1.80 3.57
N ASP A 30 -16.17 1.34 2.34
CA ASP A 30 -17.40 0.61 2.03
C ASP A 30 -17.32 -0.83 2.54
N ASP A 31 -18.15 -1.14 3.54
CA ASP A 31 -18.24 -2.46 4.15
C ASP A 31 -18.77 -3.54 3.20
N ARG A 32 -19.38 -3.15 2.07
CA ARG A 32 -19.94 -4.06 1.06
C ARG A 32 -18.89 -4.59 0.08
N LEU A 33 -17.65 -4.12 0.14
CA LEU A 33 -16.56 -4.63 -0.70
C LEU A 33 -16.31 -6.12 -0.43
N SER A 34 -16.14 -6.88 -1.51
CA SER A 34 -15.65 -8.25 -1.41
C SER A 34 -14.22 -8.26 -0.85
N GLU A 35 -13.82 -9.38 -0.26
CA GLU A 35 -12.47 -9.55 0.28
C GLU A 35 -11.39 -9.35 -0.80
N GLU A 36 -11.64 -9.88 -2.00
CA GLU A 36 -10.75 -9.73 -3.16
C GLU A 36 -10.64 -8.27 -3.61
N ALA A 37 -11.77 -7.56 -3.67
CA ALA A 37 -11.78 -6.14 -4.03
C ALA A 37 -11.03 -5.30 -2.99
N ARG A 38 -11.25 -5.58 -1.71
CA ARG A 38 -10.56 -4.92 -0.60
C ARG A 38 -9.06 -5.18 -0.65
N PHE A 39 -8.63 -6.42 -0.92
CA PHE A 39 -7.21 -6.76 -1.07
C PHE A 39 -6.56 -6.03 -2.26
N ALA A 40 -7.23 -5.99 -3.41
CA ALA A 40 -6.74 -5.30 -4.59
C ALA A 40 -6.58 -3.78 -4.35
N LEU A 41 -7.59 -3.14 -3.74
CA LEU A 41 -7.57 -1.71 -3.42
C LEU A 41 -6.51 -1.36 -2.37
N MET A 42 -6.29 -2.23 -1.37
CA MET A 42 -5.19 -2.07 -0.42
C MET A 42 -3.83 -2.11 -1.11
N GLY A 43 -3.62 -3.03 -2.05
CA GLY A 43 -2.40 -3.09 -2.86
C GLY A 43 -2.20 -1.85 -3.73
N ALA A 44 -3.26 -1.36 -4.38
CA ALA A 44 -3.21 -0.14 -5.18
C ALA A 44 -2.89 1.11 -4.33
N SER A 45 -3.58 1.28 -3.20
CA SER A 45 -3.30 2.36 -2.23
C SER A 45 -1.84 2.32 -1.76
N GLN A 46 -1.32 1.13 -1.47
CA GLN A 46 0.07 0.96 -1.05
C GLN A 46 1.08 1.35 -2.14
N ALA A 47 0.79 1.03 -3.41
CA ALA A 47 1.62 1.43 -4.54
C ALA A 47 1.60 2.95 -4.76
N LEU A 48 0.42 3.60 -4.72
CA LEU A 48 0.32 5.05 -4.89
C LEU A 48 1.01 5.81 -3.75
N ARG A 49 0.87 5.35 -2.50
CA ARG A 49 1.62 5.90 -1.35
C ARG A 49 3.13 5.77 -1.55
N HIS A 50 3.62 4.71 -2.20
CA HIS A 50 5.04 4.57 -2.52
C HIS A 50 5.49 5.63 -3.53
N VAL A 51 4.67 5.93 -4.54
CA VAL A 51 5.00 6.99 -5.52
C VAL A 51 5.02 8.36 -4.85
N LEU A 52 4.07 8.66 -3.96
CA LEU A 52 3.98 9.94 -3.25
C LEU A 52 5.05 10.10 -2.16
N ALA A 53 5.41 9.01 -1.48
CA ALA A 53 6.33 9.02 -0.34
C ALA A 53 7.28 7.81 -0.35
N PRO A 54 8.23 7.73 -1.30
CA PRO A 54 9.10 6.56 -1.45
C PRO A 54 10.00 6.31 -0.23
N ARG A 55 10.23 7.32 0.61
CA ARG A 55 11.05 7.23 1.82
C ARG A 55 10.31 6.69 3.06
N THR A 56 8.98 6.60 3.04
CA THR A 56 8.21 6.10 4.19
C THR A 56 8.00 4.59 4.17
N TRP A 57 8.56 3.89 3.19
CA TRP A 57 8.49 2.44 3.12
C TRP A 57 9.41 1.77 4.15
N GLN A 58 8.82 1.21 5.20
CA GLN A 58 9.48 0.12 5.90
C GLN A 58 9.40 -1.11 5.00
N ARG A 59 10.56 -1.70 4.69
CA ARG A 59 10.66 -2.98 3.97
C ARG A 59 9.63 -3.91 4.60
N ALA A 60 8.66 -4.40 3.81
CA ALA A 60 7.68 -5.36 4.28
C ALA A 60 8.44 -6.46 5.03
N SER A 61 8.33 -6.49 6.36
CA SER A 61 8.81 -7.62 7.12
C SER A 61 7.93 -8.76 6.62
N GLN A 62 8.52 -9.71 5.91
CA GLN A 62 7.84 -10.92 5.47
C GLN A 62 7.44 -11.72 6.70
N THR A 63 6.40 -11.28 7.40
CA THR A 63 5.68 -12.09 8.37
C THR A 63 4.59 -12.78 7.57
N PHE A 64 4.99 -13.75 6.75
CA PHE A 64 4.03 -14.66 6.15
C PHE A 64 3.35 -15.40 7.30
N TYR A 65 2.09 -15.09 7.58
CA TYR A 65 1.21 -16.10 8.13
C TYR A 65 1.04 -17.14 7.01
N ARG A 66 1.79 -18.24 7.07
CA ARG A 66 1.48 -19.41 6.24
C ARG A 66 0.01 -19.72 6.49
N LEU A 67 -0.80 -19.71 5.44
CA LEU A 67 -2.24 -20.02 5.48
C LEU A 67 -2.59 -21.46 5.96
N HIS A 68 -1.60 -22.20 6.48
CA HIS A 68 -1.76 -23.50 7.14
C HIS A 68 -0.93 -23.66 8.42
N ALA A 69 -0.31 -22.59 8.93
CA ALA A 69 0.24 -22.62 10.27
C ALA A 69 -0.91 -22.48 11.26
N ARG A 70 -1.57 -23.59 11.59
CA ARG A 70 -2.10 -23.73 12.96
C ARG A 70 -0.97 -23.28 13.90
N PRO A 71 -1.25 -22.50 14.96
CA PRO A 71 -0.27 -22.36 16.02
C PRO A 71 0.04 -23.79 16.47
N ASP A 72 1.22 -24.27 16.09
CA ASP A 72 1.70 -25.56 16.53
C ASP A 72 1.70 -25.48 18.05
N GLU A 73 1.25 -26.54 18.73
CA GLU A 73 1.24 -26.68 20.20
C GLU A 73 2.67 -26.67 20.81
N ALA A 74 3.62 -26.03 20.14
CA ALA A 74 4.98 -25.76 20.57
C ALA A 74 5.10 -24.47 21.40
N THR A 75 4.02 -24.01 22.05
CA THR A 75 4.10 -23.59 23.46
C THR A 75 4.50 -24.78 24.32
N SER A 76 5.67 -25.34 24.06
CA SER A 76 6.25 -26.37 24.88
C SER A 76 7.76 -26.26 24.74
N SER A 77 8.39 -25.86 25.85
CA SER A 77 9.83 -26.03 26.11
C SER A 77 10.79 -25.03 25.45
N ARG A 78 10.73 -23.75 25.85
CA ARG A 78 11.94 -22.91 26.01
C ARG A 78 11.68 -21.62 26.78
N LEU A 79 11.14 -21.77 27.99
CA LEU A 79 11.35 -20.83 29.09
C LEU A 79 11.76 -21.69 30.29
N HIS A 80 13.05 -22.01 30.35
CA HIS A 80 13.72 -22.50 31.54
C HIS A 80 15.05 -21.77 31.64
#